data_AF-A0AA95HC42-F1
#
_entry.id   AF-A0AA95HC42-F1
#
_cell.length_a   1.000
_cell.length_b   1.000
_cell.length_c   1.000
_cell.angle_alpha   90.00
_cell.angle_beta   90.00
_cell.angle_gamma   90.00
#
_symmetry.space_group_name_H-M   'P 1'
#
loop_
_entity.id
_entity.type
_entity.pdbx_description
1 polymer ?
#
loop_
_entity_poly.entity_id
_entity_poly.type
_entity_poly.pdbx_seq_one_letter_code
_entity_poly.pdbx_strand_id
1 'polypeptide(L)'
;MKLAPLVFSAFFSVCYATSSYAYDAESAKSYEKMFAPAVGAKTDSELHYIKADAVIKKILAKEDLVFLDVRTPAETAVFGMTLPNSLNIPVDQVFKPENLNRLPTDKTLIVICKSGTRASAIGTALRHVGFDKAYILRDGYQEFSKAYGSQEANPDESKAKEEPEKGKTKK
;
A
#
# COMPACT_ATOMS: atom_id res chain seq x y z
N MET A 1 -63.68 31.11 -21.01
CA MET A 1 -63.31 30.78 -22.40
C MET A 1 -61.85 31.18 -22.61
N LYS A 2 -61.01 30.20 -23.02
CA LYS A 2 -59.85 30.29 -23.93
C LYS A 2 -58.71 31.26 -23.55
N LEU A 3 -57.42 30.98 -23.69
CA LEU A 3 -56.56 29.83 -24.01
C LEU A 3 -55.13 30.38 -23.77
N ALA A 4 -54.18 29.56 -23.31
CA ALA A 4 -52.79 29.93 -22.99
C ALA A 4 -51.92 30.23 -24.24
N PRO A 5 -50.58 30.10 -24.20
CA PRO A 5 -49.51 30.90 -23.60
C PRO A 5 -48.54 31.44 -24.69
N LEU A 6 -47.73 32.47 -24.41
CA LEU A 6 -46.70 32.89 -25.37
C LEU A 6 -45.34 33.06 -24.68
N VAL A 7 -44.55 31.97 -24.76
CA VAL A 7 -43.09 31.96 -24.98
C VAL A 7 -42.28 32.54 -23.82
N PHE A 8 -41.85 31.80 -22.79
CA PHE A 8 -41.01 30.59 -22.79
C PHE A 8 -39.92 30.58 -23.89
N SER A 9 -39.09 31.62 -23.98
CA SER A 9 -37.84 31.57 -24.76
C SER A 9 -36.87 32.69 -24.41
N ALA A 10 -36.31 32.70 -23.19
CA ALA A 10 -35.10 33.46 -22.92
C ALA A 10 -34.23 32.87 -21.78
N PHE A 11 -34.43 31.60 -21.41
CA PHE A 11 -33.59 30.86 -20.46
C PHE A 11 -32.63 29.90 -21.17
N PHE A 12 -32.04 30.35 -22.27
CA PHE A 12 -30.96 29.61 -22.93
C PHE A 12 -29.82 30.56 -23.30
N SER A 13 -29.50 31.46 -22.38
CA SER A 13 -28.34 32.34 -22.49
C SER A 13 -27.18 31.72 -21.71
N VAL A 14 -26.27 31.11 -22.48
CA VAL A 14 -24.85 30.95 -22.15
C VAL A 14 -24.55 30.10 -20.90
N CYS A 15 -24.70 28.78 -21.04
CA CYS A 15 -23.74 27.84 -20.44
C CYS A 15 -22.76 27.43 -21.53
N TYR A 16 -22.02 28.40 -22.07
CA TYR A 16 -20.83 28.11 -22.89
C TYR A 16 -19.80 27.46 -21.96
N ALA A 17 -19.62 26.15 -22.16
CA ALA A 17 -18.41 25.39 -21.88
C ALA A 17 -17.53 25.93 -20.73
N THR A 18 -17.89 25.64 -19.47
CA THR A 18 -16.83 25.47 -18.48
C THR A 18 -16.21 24.12 -18.81
N SER A 19 -15.02 24.16 -19.40
CA SER A 19 -14.20 22.99 -19.60
C SER A 19 -14.19 22.16 -18.33
N SER A 20 -14.82 20.99 -18.39
CA SER A 20 -14.64 19.93 -17.41
C SER A 20 -13.13 19.71 -17.29
N TYR A 21 -12.52 20.15 -16.18
CA TYR A 21 -11.16 19.74 -15.87
C TYR A 21 -11.23 18.23 -15.60
N ALA A 22 -10.91 17.45 -16.62
CA ALA A 22 -11.05 16.00 -16.62
C ALA A 22 -10.06 15.27 -15.69
N TYR A 23 -9.11 15.99 -15.07
CA TYR A 23 -8.19 15.46 -14.06
C TYR A 23 -7.80 16.54 -13.04
N ASP A 24 -7.50 16.14 -11.80
CA ASP A 24 -7.05 17.04 -10.73
C ASP A 24 -5.54 17.28 -10.82
N ALA A 25 -5.17 18.49 -11.24
CA ALA A 25 -3.78 18.90 -11.39
C ALA A 25 -3.03 19.03 -10.04
N GLU A 26 -3.74 19.29 -8.93
CA GLU A 26 -3.10 19.42 -7.62
C GLU A 26 -2.66 18.05 -7.10
N SER A 27 -3.56 17.08 -7.10
CA SER A 27 -3.22 15.68 -6.79
C SER A 27 -2.13 15.15 -7.71
N ALA A 28 -2.19 15.44 -9.02
CA ALA A 28 -1.18 15.02 -9.98
C ALA A 28 0.23 15.55 -9.63
N LYS A 29 0.36 16.82 -9.24
CA LYS A 29 1.64 17.41 -8.78
C LYS A 29 2.14 16.78 -7.50
N SER A 30 1.23 16.47 -6.57
CA SER A 30 1.59 15.80 -5.32
C SER A 30 2.13 14.39 -5.59
N TYR A 31 1.47 13.64 -6.49
CA TYR A 31 1.95 12.33 -6.93
C TYR A 31 3.23 12.42 -7.76
N GLU A 32 3.41 13.42 -8.62
CA GLU A 32 4.67 13.65 -9.34
C GLU A 32 5.84 13.74 -8.37
N LYS A 33 5.71 14.57 -7.32
CA LYS A 33 6.74 14.68 -6.28
C LYS A 33 6.98 13.36 -5.54
N MET A 34 5.90 12.63 -5.24
CA MET A 34 5.98 11.35 -4.54
C MET A 34 6.70 10.27 -5.36
N PHE A 35 6.47 10.24 -6.67
CA PHE A 35 7.00 9.23 -7.58
C PHE A 35 8.29 9.67 -8.30
N ALA A 36 8.71 10.94 -8.17
CA ALA A 36 9.94 11.45 -8.77
C ALA A 36 11.19 10.60 -8.47
N PRO A 37 11.36 9.98 -7.29
CA PRO A 37 12.49 9.10 -7.03
C PRO A 37 12.45 7.79 -7.80
N ALA A 38 11.27 7.29 -8.19
CA ALA A 38 11.05 5.94 -8.69
C ALA A 38 11.55 5.75 -10.14
N VAL A 39 12.84 5.47 -10.32
CA VAL A 39 13.48 5.45 -11.65
C VAL A 39 14.25 4.15 -11.90
N GLY A 40 13.87 3.45 -12.98
CA GLY A 40 14.60 2.30 -13.50
C GLY A 40 14.63 1.10 -12.54
N ALA A 41 15.78 0.44 -12.41
CA ALA A 41 15.91 -0.79 -11.64
C ALA A 41 15.72 -0.62 -10.11
N LYS A 42 15.70 0.61 -9.59
CA LYS A 42 15.55 0.91 -8.15
C LYS A 42 14.12 1.23 -7.72
N THR A 43 13.19 1.25 -8.66
CA THR A 43 11.78 1.55 -8.46
C THR A 43 11.17 0.80 -7.27
N ASP A 44 11.49 -0.49 -7.10
CA ASP A 44 10.95 -1.28 -5.99
C ASP A 44 11.33 -0.69 -4.63
N SER A 45 12.60 -0.30 -4.44
CA SER A 45 13.07 0.27 -3.19
C SER A 45 12.50 1.67 -2.96
N GLU A 46 12.45 2.49 -4.01
CA GLU A 46 11.91 3.87 -3.97
C GLU A 46 10.40 3.89 -3.70
N LEU A 47 9.69 2.85 -4.12
CA LEU A 47 8.27 2.65 -3.82
C LEU A 47 8.02 1.91 -2.50
N HIS A 48 9.06 1.69 -1.70
CA HIS A 48 8.98 1.00 -0.40
C HIS A 48 8.43 -0.42 -0.50
N TYR A 49 8.74 -1.16 -1.57
CA TYR A 49 8.55 -2.60 -1.58
C TYR A 49 9.58 -3.29 -0.70
N ILE A 50 9.11 -4.22 0.12
CA ILE A 50 9.96 -5.08 0.94
C ILE A 50 9.67 -6.55 0.62
N LYS A 51 10.72 -7.35 0.48
CA LYS A 51 10.61 -8.79 0.23
C LYS A 51 10.34 -9.54 1.53
N ALA A 52 9.69 -10.70 1.43
CA ALA A 52 9.39 -11.57 2.58
C ALA A 52 10.64 -11.86 3.44
N ASP A 53 11.75 -12.28 2.83
CA ASP A 53 12.98 -12.62 3.57
C ASP A 53 13.50 -11.46 4.43
N ALA A 54 13.41 -10.23 3.93
CA ALA A 54 13.84 -9.05 4.66
C ALA A 54 12.91 -8.78 5.86
N VAL A 55 11.59 -8.90 5.68
CA VAL A 55 10.63 -8.80 6.78
C VAL A 55 10.87 -9.88 7.84
N ILE A 56 11.09 -11.12 7.42
CA ILE A 56 11.35 -12.24 8.32
C ILE A 56 12.61 -11.99 9.14
N LYS A 57 13.71 -11.55 8.51
CA LYS A 57 14.93 -11.17 9.23
C LYS A 57 14.68 -10.10 10.30
N LYS A 58 13.86 -9.09 9.98
CA LYS A 58 13.47 -8.03 10.93
C LYS A 58 12.62 -8.56 12.09
N ILE A 59 11.68 -9.47 11.81
CA ILE A 59 10.90 -10.17 12.86
C ILE A 59 11.83 -10.96 13.78
N LEU A 60 12.75 -11.75 13.22
CA LEU A 60 13.71 -12.56 14.00
C LEU A 60 14.68 -11.69 14.82
N ALA A 61 15.05 -10.52 14.29
CA ALA A 61 15.83 -9.50 15.00
C ALA A 61 15.01 -8.74 16.07
N LYS A 62 13.71 -9.03 16.21
CA LYS A 62 12.78 -8.36 17.12
C LYS A 62 12.72 -6.84 16.91
N GLU A 63 12.83 -6.41 15.66
CA GLU A 63 12.58 -5.01 15.31
C GLU A 63 11.10 -4.66 15.56
N ASP A 64 10.84 -3.39 15.88
CA ASP A 64 9.49 -2.88 16.14
C ASP A 64 8.75 -2.65 14.81
N LEU A 65 8.08 -3.68 14.35
CA LEU A 65 7.24 -3.68 13.16
C LEU A 65 5.77 -3.70 13.55
N VAL A 66 4.95 -3.00 12.76
CA VAL A 66 3.48 -3.12 12.80
C VAL A 66 3.00 -3.65 11.46
N PHE A 67 2.12 -4.63 11.49
CA PHE A 67 1.57 -5.24 10.27
C PHE A 67 0.14 -4.77 10.04
N LEU A 68 -0.16 -4.28 8.85
CA LEU A 68 -1.49 -3.90 8.42
C LEU A 68 -1.98 -4.89 7.37
N ASP A 69 -2.85 -5.82 7.77
CA ASP A 69 -3.51 -6.76 6.86
C ASP A 69 -4.80 -6.14 6.32
N VAL A 70 -4.82 -5.85 5.01
CA VAL A 70 -5.95 -5.25 4.30
C VAL A 70 -6.83 -6.27 3.58
N ARG A 71 -6.67 -7.55 3.88
CA ARG A 71 -7.56 -8.61 3.39
C ARG A 71 -8.96 -8.48 4.00
N THR A 72 -9.91 -9.12 3.35
CA THR A 72 -11.29 -9.22 3.85
C THR A 72 -11.34 -10.07 5.12
N PRO A 73 -12.37 -9.88 5.98
CA PRO A 73 -12.54 -10.71 7.17
C PRO A 73 -12.64 -12.21 6.84
N ALA A 74 -13.28 -12.57 5.72
CA ALA A 74 -13.39 -13.96 5.26
C ALA A 74 -12.02 -14.56 4.92
N GLU A 75 -11.15 -13.82 4.23
CA GLU A 75 -9.78 -14.27 3.94
C GLU A 75 -8.97 -14.49 5.24
N THR A 76 -9.06 -13.57 6.20
CA THR A 76 -8.31 -13.65 7.46
C THR A 76 -8.88 -14.70 8.43
N ALA A 77 -10.17 -15.01 8.34
CA ALA A 77 -10.80 -16.02 9.18
C ALA A 77 -10.43 -17.45 8.76
N VAL A 78 -10.23 -17.67 7.45
CA VAL A 78 -9.79 -18.99 6.94
C VAL A 78 -8.28 -19.17 7.14
N PHE A 79 -7.50 -18.14 6.81
CA PHE A 79 -6.05 -18.16 6.95
C PHE A 79 -5.57 -16.88 7.64
N GLY A 80 -5.55 -16.96 8.97
CA GLY A 80 -4.99 -15.93 9.83
C GLY A 80 -3.48 -15.90 9.76
N MET A 81 -2.90 -14.79 10.22
CA MET A 81 -1.47 -14.61 10.31
C MET A 81 -1.15 -14.20 11.74
N THR A 82 -0.40 -15.04 12.47
CA THR A 82 0.01 -14.73 13.84
C THR A 82 1.31 -13.95 13.79
N LEU A 83 1.21 -12.65 13.49
CA LEU A 83 2.35 -11.73 13.57
C LEU A 83 2.28 -10.88 14.84
N PRO A 84 3.44 -10.50 15.41
CA PRO A 84 3.47 -9.50 16.46
C PRO A 84 2.92 -8.18 15.94
N ASN A 85 2.11 -7.48 16.75
CA ASN A 85 1.57 -6.16 16.44
C ASN A 85 0.84 -6.09 15.08
N SER A 86 -0.07 -7.03 14.81
CA SER A 86 -0.89 -7.01 13.60
C SER A 86 -2.23 -6.30 13.80
N LEU A 87 -2.64 -5.54 12.77
CA LEU A 87 -3.92 -4.88 12.64
C LEU A 87 -4.62 -5.42 11.38
N ASN A 88 -5.84 -5.90 11.54
CA ASN A 88 -6.66 -6.37 10.44
C ASN A 88 -7.70 -5.30 10.12
N ILE A 89 -7.48 -4.56 9.03
CA ILE A 89 -8.37 -3.46 8.61
C ILE A 89 -8.63 -3.63 7.12
N PRO A 90 -9.85 -4.06 6.73
CA PRO A 90 -10.19 -4.28 5.32
C PRO A 90 -9.89 -3.05 4.46
N VAL A 91 -9.49 -3.29 3.21
CA VAL A 91 -9.04 -2.26 2.26
C VAL A 91 -9.98 -1.06 2.16
N ASP A 92 -11.29 -1.27 2.22
CA ASP A 92 -12.36 -0.26 2.15
C ASP A 92 -12.52 0.59 3.42
N GLN A 93 -11.81 0.23 4.49
CA GLN A 93 -11.94 0.86 5.81
C GLN A 93 -10.66 1.55 6.29
N VAL A 94 -9.53 1.35 5.60
CA VAL A 94 -8.22 1.85 6.03
C VAL A 94 -8.22 3.37 6.25
N PHE A 95 -8.80 4.12 5.31
CA PHE A 95 -8.81 5.59 5.35
C PHE A 95 -9.93 6.20 6.20
N LYS A 96 -10.66 5.38 6.96
CA LYS A 96 -11.59 5.92 7.97
C LYS A 96 -10.77 6.53 9.13
N PRO A 97 -11.14 7.72 9.66
CA PRO A 97 -10.36 8.41 10.68
C PRO A 97 -10.02 7.54 11.90
N GLU A 98 -10.98 6.75 12.38
CA GLU A 98 -10.80 5.84 13.52
C GLU A 98 -9.73 4.76 13.28
N ASN A 99 -9.52 4.37 12.03
CA ASN A 99 -8.52 3.38 11.65
C ASN A 99 -7.15 4.03 11.43
N LEU A 100 -7.09 5.19 10.79
CA LEU A 100 -5.85 5.96 10.63
C LEU A 100 -5.23 6.32 11.98
N ASN A 101 -6.04 6.69 12.97
CA ASN A 101 -5.58 7.02 14.33
C ASN A 101 -4.95 5.83 15.08
N ARG A 102 -5.16 4.60 14.59
CA ARG A 102 -4.57 3.38 15.17
C ARG A 102 -3.24 3.01 14.51
N LEU A 103 -2.93 3.59 13.35
CA LEU A 103 -1.71 3.29 12.62
C LEU A 103 -0.54 4.11 13.20
N PRO A 104 0.64 3.52 13.37
CA PRO A 104 1.81 4.24 13.85
C PRO A 104 2.36 5.15 12.74
N THR A 105 2.75 6.37 13.09
CA THR A 105 3.45 7.31 12.19
C THR A 105 4.97 7.24 12.35
N ASP A 106 5.44 6.69 13.47
CA ASP A 106 6.85 6.65 13.88
C ASP A 106 7.51 5.27 13.64
N LYS A 107 6.71 4.21 13.50
CA LYS A 107 7.17 2.82 13.30
C LYS A 107 7.09 2.37 11.85
N THR A 108 7.79 1.29 11.55
CA THR A 108 7.71 0.62 10.25
C THR A 108 6.37 -0.10 10.13
N LEU A 109 5.54 0.34 9.17
CA LEU A 109 4.24 -0.26 8.90
C LEU A 109 4.34 -1.15 7.65
N ILE A 110 4.15 -2.46 7.81
CA ILE A 110 4.17 -3.42 6.70
C ILE A 110 2.73 -3.69 6.25
N VAL A 111 2.39 -3.23 5.06
CA VAL A 111 1.05 -3.42 4.47
C VAL A 111 1.01 -4.74 3.70
N ILE A 112 0.00 -5.55 3.99
CA ILE A 112 -0.14 -6.91 3.47
C ILE A 112 -1.54 -7.09 2.91
N CYS A 113 -1.63 -7.76 1.76
CA CYS A 113 -2.87 -8.33 1.28
C CYS A 113 -2.62 -9.75 0.76
N LYS A 114 -3.55 -10.35 0.01
CA LYS A 114 -3.36 -11.71 -0.55
C LYS A 114 -2.11 -11.83 -1.43
N SER A 115 -1.95 -10.97 -2.44
CA SER A 115 -0.95 -11.09 -3.51
C SER A 115 -0.10 -9.83 -3.74
N GLY A 116 -0.28 -8.79 -2.92
CA GLY A 116 0.45 -7.53 -3.03
C GLY A 116 -0.33 -6.37 -3.66
N THR A 117 -1.24 -6.60 -4.63
CA THR A 117 -1.88 -5.50 -5.40
C THR A 117 -2.64 -4.49 -4.53
N ARG A 118 -3.53 -4.95 -3.63
CA ARG A 118 -4.24 -4.06 -2.69
C ARG A 118 -3.27 -3.35 -1.74
N ALA A 119 -2.21 -4.05 -1.32
CA ALA A 119 -1.21 -3.47 -0.44
C ALA A 119 -0.42 -2.38 -1.15
N SER A 120 -0.10 -2.52 -2.45
CA SER A 120 0.54 -1.48 -3.24
C SER A 120 -0.28 -0.19 -3.29
N ALA A 121 -1.60 -0.31 -3.53
CA ALA A 121 -2.50 0.83 -3.54
C ALA A 121 -2.57 1.49 -2.15
N ILE A 122 -2.80 0.71 -1.09
CA ILE A 122 -2.94 1.22 0.27
C ILE A 122 -1.62 1.81 0.79
N GLY A 123 -0.49 1.11 0.66
CA GLY A 123 0.80 1.58 1.13
C GLY A 123 1.25 2.86 0.41
N THR A 124 0.92 3.01 -0.87
CA THR A 124 1.14 4.27 -1.60
C THR A 124 0.25 5.37 -1.06
N ALA A 125 -1.05 5.13 -0.93
CA ALA A 125 -1.98 6.15 -0.43
C ALA A 125 -1.69 6.54 1.04
N LEU A 126 -1.26 5.60 1.89
CA LEU A 126 -0.83 5.88 3.26
C LEU A 126 0.39 6.81 3.30
N ARG A 127 1.40 6.56 2.47
CA ARG A 127 2.56 7.47 2.34
C ARG A 127 2.13 8.85 1.85
N HIS A 128 1.19 8.91 0.91
CA HIS A 128 0.67 10.18 0.41
C HIS A 128 0.02 11.03 1.50
N VAL A 129 -0.54 10.41 2.54
CA VAL A 129 -1.17 11.09 3.68
C VAL A 129 -0.29 11.16 4.94
N GLY A 130 1.02 10.87 4.82
CA GLY A 130 2.01 11.12 5.89
C GLY A 130 2.52 9.89 6.65
N PHE A 131 2.15 8.67 6.25
CA PHE A 131 2.74 7.44 6.80
C PHE A 131 4.00 7.05 6.00
N ASP A 132 5.05 7.85 6.11
CA ASP A 132 6.27 7.72 5.28
C ASP A 132 6.92 6.33 5.37
N LYS A 133 6.84 5.70 6.54
CA LYS A 133 7.38 4.36 6.84
C LYS A 133 6.41 3.22 6.52
N ALA A 134 5.42 3.44 5.65
CA ALA A 134 4.58 2.37 5.13
C ALA A 134 5.29 1.64 3.97
N TYR A 135 5.63 0.37 4.20
CA TYR A 135 6.23 -0.54 3.23
C TYR A 135 5.21 -1.55 2.73
N ILE A 136 5.33 -1.90 1.45
CA ILE A 136 4.46 -2.85 0.76
C ILE A 136 5.15 -4.21 0.75
N LEU A 137 4.53 -5.22 1.35
CA LEU A 137 5.04 -6.59 1.26
C LEU A 137 4.87 -7.11 -0.17
N ARG A 138 5.99 -7.35 -0.86
CA ARG A 138 5.99 -7.90 -2.22
C ARG A 138 5.37 -9.30 -2.24
N ASP A 139 4.60 -9.59 -3.28
CA ASP A 139 3.93 -10.88 -3.53
C ASP A 139 2.88 -11.29 -2.48
N GLY A 140 2.69 -10.46 -1.45
CA GLY A 140 1.63 -10.57 -0.46
C GLY A 140 1.76 -11.76 0.49
N TYR A 141 0.64 -12.04 1.18
CA TYR A 141 0.50 -13.08 2.18
C TYR A 141 0.85 -14.47 1.65
N GLN A 142 0.49 -14.80 0.40
CA GLN A 142 0.65 -16.16 -0.12
C GLN A 142 2.11 -16.62 -0.17
N GLU A 143 3.02 -15.73 -0.53
CA GLU A 143 4.46 -16.05 -0.56
C GLU A 143 5.08 -15.89 0.84
N PHE A 144 4.66 -14.86 1.58
CA PHE A 144 5.12 -14.65 2.93
C PHE A 144 4.78 -15.81 3.87
N SER A 145 3.58 -16.38 3.80
CA SER A 145 3.17 -17.48 4.68
C SER A 145 3.99 -18.75 4.43
N LYS A 146 4.36 -19.02 3.17
CA LYS A 146 5.23 -20.16 2.82
C LYS A 146 6.63 -19.95 3.38
N ALA A 147 7.20 -18.77 3.16
CA ALA A 147 8.54 -18.43 3.64
C ALA A 147 8.58 -18.43 5.17
N TYR A 148 7.68 -17.72 5.84
CA TYR A 148 7.66 -17.57 7.29
C TYR A 148 7.36 -18.89 8.00
N GLY A 149 6.37 -19.66 7.54
CA GLY A 149 6.06 -20.98 8.12
C GLY A 149 7.23 -21.96 8.04
N SER A 150 8.06 -21.89 6.99
CA SER A 150 9.28 -22.70 6.91
C SER A 150 10.35 -22.30 7.94
N GLN A 151 10.42 -21.01 8.28
CA GLN A 151 11.42 -20.46 9.21
C GLN A 151 11.01 -20.65 10.68
N GLU A 152 9.71 -20.59 10.99
CA GLU A 152 9.19 -20.98 12.30
C GLU A 152 9.38 -22.48 12.56
N ALA A 153 9.16 -23.32 11.54
CA ALA A 153 9.33 -24.77 11.65
C ALA A 153 10.80 -25.21 11.77
N ASN A 154 11.75 -24.40 11.26
CA ASN A 154 13.17 -24.69 11.36
C ASN A 154 14.02 -23.40 11.59
N PRO A 155 14.14 -22.93 12.84
CA PRO A 155 14.81 -21.67 13.17
C PRO A 155 16.30 -21.62 12.79
N ASP A 156 16.98 -22.77 12.74
CA ASP A 156 18.44 -22.87 12.55
C ASP A 156 18.89 -22.69 11.08
N GLU A 157 18.05 -23.00 10.09
CA GLU A 157 18.39 -22.83 8.67
C GLU A 157 18.40 -21.37 8.20
N SER A 158 17.78 -20.45 8.95
CA SER A 158 17.74 -19.01 8.66
C SER A 158 19.13 -18.37 8.64
N LYS A 159 20.10 -18.96 9.37
CA LYS A 159 21.50 -18.54 9.41
C LYS A 159 22.35 -19.09 8.26
N ALA A 160 21.86 -20.07 7.50
CA ALA A 160 22.62 -20.76 6.47
C ALA A 160 22.45 -20.15 5.06
N LYS A 161 21.50 -19.21 4.86
CA LYS A 161 21.23 -18.56 3.56
C LYS A 161 21.94 -17.22 3.36
N GLU A 162 23.02 -16.94 4.09
CA GLU A 162 23.98 -15.89 3.68
C GLU A 162 24.75 -16.38 2.44
N GLU A 163 24.14 -16.27 1.25
CA GLU A 163 24.90 -16.39 0.00
C GLU A 163 25.73 -15.12 -0.24
N PRO A 164 26.98 -15.26 -0.74
CA PRO A 164 27.96 -14.20 -0.80
C PRO A 164 27.62 -13.18 -1.88
N GLU A 165 27.83 -11.91 -1.55
CA GLU A 165 27.83 -10.79 -2.50
C GLU A 165 28.84 -11.11 -3.63
N LYS A 166 28.33 -11.37 -4.85
CA LYS A 166 29.16 -11.68 -6.02
C LYS A 166 30.14 -10.52 -6.25
N GLY A 167 31.42 -10.86 -6.13
CA GLY A 167 32.55 -9.97 -6.24
C GLY A 167 32.59 -9.18 -7.54
N LYS A 168 33.06 -7.94 -7.38
CA LYS A 168 33.54 -7.05 -8.44
C LYS A 168 34.53 -7.78 -9.35
N THR A 169 34.25 -7.87 -10.63
CA THR A 169 35.28 -8.13 -11.65
C THR A 169 35.74 -6.79 -12.20
N LYS A 170 36.92 -6.35 -11.75
CA LYS A 170 37.74 -5.36 -12.47
C LYS A 170 38.04 -5.91 -13.87
N LYS A 171 37.86 -5.09 -14.90
CA LYS A 171 38.71 -5.12 -16.09
C LYS A 171 38.96 -3.69 -16.53
#